data_AF-A0A8I1RBA6-F1
#
_entry.id   AF-A0A8I1RBA6-F1
#
_cell.length_a   1.000
_cell.length_b   1.000
_cell.length_c   1.000
_cell.angle_alpha   90.00
_cell.angle_beta   90.00
_cell.angle_gamma   90.00
#
_symmetry.space_group_name_H-M   'P 1'
#
loop_
_entity.id
_entity.type
_entity.pdbx_description
1 polymer ?
#
loop_
_entity_poly.entity_id
_entity_poly.type
_entity_poly.pdbx_seq_one_letter_code
_entity_poly.pdbx_strand_id
1 'polypeptide(L)'
;MIGPPRTAPLLFTRLVENVGGVQPAARILHVTPRTVRHWLADQAPHPAADLLWYASPMGRHALTIDQGNLIATLHALTDNLSRRLDAAERECTALAAALDRACGRIAANDPRA
;
A
#
# COMPACT_ATOMS: atom_id res chain seq x y z
N MET A 1 -10.24 0.56 -1.56
CA MET A 1 -10.53 1.61 -0.57
C MET A 1 -10.91 0.90 0.73
N ILE A 2 -10.01 0.90 1.72
CA ILE A 2 -10.26 0.26 3.02
C ILE A 2 -11.13 1.24 3.83
N GLY A 3 -12.44 1.00 3.85
CA GLY A 3 -13.41 1.70 4.70
C GLY A 3 -13.80 0.85 5.90
N PRO A 4 -14.47 1.41 6.91
CA PRO A 4 -14.89 0.64 8.07
C PRO A 4 -15.86 -0.48 7.67
N PRO A 5 -15.84 -1.63 8.38
CA PRO A 5 -16.74 -2.73 8.11
C PRO A 5 -18.20 -2.29 8.32
N ARG A 6 -19.04 -2.47 7.30
CA ARG A 6 -20.45 -1.99 7.25
C ARG A 6 -21.38 -2.68 8.26
N THR A 7 -20.93 -3.75 8.90
CA THR A 7 -21.72 -4.63 9.76
C THR A 7 -21.13 -4.67 11.16
N ALA A 8 -21.40 -3.65 12.00
CA ALA A 8 -21.39 -3.83 13.45
C ALA A 8 -21.89 -2.57 14.16
N PRO A 9 -23.08 -2.60 14.78
CA PRO A 9 -23.43 -1.69 15.88
C PRO A 9 -22.31 -1.63 16.95
N LEU A 10 -21.57 -2.75 17.12
CA LEU A 10 -20.40 -2.87 17.99
C LEU A 10 -19.16 -2.08 17.54
N LEU A 11 -19.11 -1.61 16.28
CA LEU A 11 -17.95 -0.88 15.76
C LEU A 11 -17.84 0.49 16.43
N PHE A 12 -18.95 1.23 16.53
CA PHE A 12 -18.92 2.57 17.10
C PHE A 12 -18.49 2.56 18.57
N THR A 13 -19.01 1.61 19.37
CA THR A 13 -18.59 1.42 20.76
C THR A 13 -17.10 1.15 20.88
N ARG A 14 -16.57 0.21 20.09
CA ARG A 14 -15.14 -0.09 20.07
C ARG A 14 -14.29 1.09 19.63
N LEU A 15 -14.76 1.88 18.66
CA LEU A 15 -14.07 3.08 18.19
C LEU A 15 -14.03 4.15 19.27
N VAL A 16 -15.13 4.37 19.99
CA VAL A 16 -15.18 5.28 21.14
C VAL A 16 -14.19 4.86 22.21
N GLU A 17 -14.13 3.57 22.55
CA GLU A 17 -13.13 3.05 23.49
C GLU A 17 -11.69 3.25 22.98
N ASN A 18 -11.44 2.98 21.69
CA ASN A 18 -10.12 3.07 21.08
C ASN A 18 -9.56 4.50 21.04
N VAL A 19 -10.43 5.52 20.94
CA VAL A 19 -10.03 6.93 21.02
C VAL A 19 -9.92 7.46 22.46
N GLY A 20 -10.18 6.62 23.48
CA GLY A 20 -10.07 6.97 24.90
C GLY A 20 -11.40 7.33 25.58
N GLY A 21 -12.52 6.92 25.00
CA GLY A 21 -13.85 7.04 25.58
C GLY A 21 -14.67 8.23 25.05
N VAL A 22 -15.79 8.50 25.73
CA VAL A 22 -16.82 9.45 25.28
C VAL A 22 -16.29 10.87 25.11
N GLN A 23 -15.44 11.35 26.03
CA GLN A 23 -14.95 12.74 26.00
C GLN A 23 -13.98 13.00 24.83
N PRO A 24 -12.98 12.15 24.57
CA PRO A 24 -12.19 12.23 23.34
C PRO A 24 -13.02 12.09 22.06
N ALA A 25 -13.94 11.13 22.01
CA ALA A 25 -14.79 10.91 20.83
C ALA A 25 -15.64 12.15 20.51
N ALA A 26 -16.24 12.78 21.53
CA ALA A 26 -17.02 14.00 21.38
C ALA A 26 -16.19 15.16 20.79
N ARG A 27 -14.93 15.32 21.25
CA ARG A 27 -14.00 16.33 20.71
C ARG A 27 -13.65 16.08 19.24
N ILE A 28 -13.34 14.83 18.88
CA ILE A 28 -13.01 14.44 17.50
C ILE A 28 -14.20 14.68 16.56
N LEU A 29 -15.42 14.37 17.03
CA LEU A 29 -16.64 14.46 16.25
C LEU A 29 -17.28 15.86 16.27
N HIS A 30 -16.71 16.81 17.03
CA HIS A 30 -17.28 18.15 17.23
C HIS A 30 -18.76 18.13 17.68
N VAL A 31 -19.11 17.19 18.56
CA VAL A 31 -20.45 17.07 19.15
C VAL A 31 -20.37 17.04 20.68
N THR A 32 -21.53 17.07 21.35
CA THR A 32 -21.56 16.96 22.81
C THR A 32 -21.30 15.52 23.29
N PRO A 33 -20.74 15.33 24.49
CA PRO A 33 -20.63 14.00 25.12
C PRO A 33 -21.98 13.29 25.27
N ARG A 34 -23.07 14.05 25.44
CA ARG A 34 -24.44 13.52 25.50
C ARG A 34 -24.83 12.89 24.16
N THR A 35 -24.54 13.54 23.04
CA THR A 35 -24.79 13.01 21.69
C THR A 35 -24.07 11.69 21.47
N VAL A 36 -22.80 11.58 21.87
CA VAL A 36 -22.04 10.34 21.77
C VAL A 36 -22.65 9.23 22.62
N ARG A 37 -23.06 9.51 23.86
CA ARG A 37 -23.73 8.50 24.72
C ARG A 37 -25.06 8.02 24.14
N HIS A 38 -25.83 8.91 23.52
CA HIS A 38 -27.06 8.54 22.84
C HIS A 38 -26.78 7.60 21.65
N TRP A 39 -25.78 7.92 20.83
CA TRP A 39 -25.35 7.05 19.73
C TRP A 39 -24.78 5.69 20.16
N LEU A 40 -24.21 5.60 21.37
CA LEU A 40 -23.78 4.33 21.96
C LEU A 40 -24.94 3.44 22.41
N ALA A 41 -26.04 4.04 22.86
CA ALA A 41 -27.22 3.31 23.33
C ALA A 41 -28.11 2.84 22.16
N ASP A 42 -28.21 3.66 21.11
CA ASP A 42 -29.04 3.39 19.95
C ASP A 42 -28.18 3.02 18.74
N GLN A 43 -27.92 3.99 17.85
CA GLN A 43 -27.11 3.80 16.67
C GLN A 43 -26.43 5.11 16.29
N ALA A 44 -25.13 5.04 16.00
CA ALA A 44 -24.39 6.17 15.47
C ALA A 44 -24.62 6.34 13.95
N PRO A 45 -24.64 7.58 13.43
CA PRO A 45 -24.54 7.81 12.00
C PRO A 45 -23.25 7.22 11.43
N HIS A 46 -23.33 6.61 10.23
CA HIS A 46 -22.16 6.05 9.56
C HIS A 46 -20.99 7.04 9.43
N PRO A 47 -21.21 8.33 9.06
CA PRO A 47 -20.12 9.31 8.98
C PRO A 47 -19.39 9.55 10.31
N ALA A 48 -20.09 9.41 11.45
CA ALA A 48 -19.46 9.53 12.76
C ALA A 48 -18.55 8.31 13.06
N ALA A 49 -18.98 7.11 12.66
CA ALA A 49 -18.13 5.93 12.74
C ALA A 49 -16.91 6.03 11.82
N ASP A 50 -17.06 6.54 10.60
CA ASP A 50 -15.97 6.74 9.65
C ASP A 50 -14.93 7.72 10.19
N LEU A 51 -15.38 8.88 10.70
CA LEU A 51 -14.49 9.88 11.29
C LEU A 51 -13.72 9.33 12.49
N LEU A 52 -14.39 8.59 13.39
CA LEU A 52 -13.70 7.94 14.50
C LEU A 52 -12.75 6.85 14.03
N TRP A 53 -13.09 6.08 12.99
CA TRP A 53 -12.20 5.08 12.42
C TRP A 53 -10.87 5.73 12.01
N TYR A 54 -10.90 6.77 11.18
CA TYR A 54 -9.70 7.47 10.73
C TYR A 54 -8.92 8.15 11.86
N ALA A 55 -9.62 8.64 12.89
CA ALA A 55 -9.00 9.26 14.06
C ALA A 55 -8.52 8.26 15.14
N SER A 56 -8.89 6.99 15.04
CA SER A 56 -8.53 5.96 16.02
C SER A 56 -7.12 5.40 15.79
N PRO A 57 -6.40 5.00 16.85
CA PRO A 57 -5.18 4.20 16.72
C PRO A 57 -5.35 2.99 15.80
N MET A 58 -6.49 2.29 15.87
CA MET A 58 -6.78 1.13 15.03
C MET A 58 -6.84 1.50 13.54
N GLY A 59 -7.57 2.54 13.17
CA GLY A 59 -7.65 2.97 11.77
C GLY A 59 -6.32 3.53 11.25
N ARG A 60 -5.58 4.28 12.07
CA ARG A 60 -4.21 4.72 11.72
C ARG A 60 -3.29 3.52 11.48
N HIS A 61 -3.34 2.51 12.34
CA HIS A 61 -2.52 1.31 12.17
C HIS A 61 -2.87 0.56 10.88
N ALA A 62 -4.17 0.38 10.58
CA ALA A 62 -4.63 -0.22 9.34
C ALA A 62 -4.13 0.54 8.09
N LEU A 63 -4.15 1.87 8.12
CA LEU A 63 -3.57 2.70 7.04
C LEU A 63 -2.06 2.54 6.93
N THR A 64 -1.34 2.45 8.06
CA THR A 64 0.12 2.23 8.03
C THR A 64 0.50 0.84 7.52
N ILE A 65 -0.32 -0.19 7.78
CA ILE A 65 -0.13 -1.52 7.18
C ILE A 65 -0.28 -1.43 5.66
N ASP A 66 -1.27 -0.68 5.16
CA ASP A 66 -1.47 -0.48 3.72
C ASP A 66 -0.28 0.27 3.09
N GLN A 67 0.28 1.27 3.78
CA GLN A 67 1.52 1.95 3.36
C GLN A 67 2.74 1.01 3.36
N GLY A 68 2.90 0.18 4.41
CA GLY A 68 3.97 -0.81 4.47
C GLY A 68 3.87 -1.84 3.35
N ASN A 69 2.66 -2.29 3.05
CA ASN A 69 2.38 -3.18 1.91
C ASN A 69 2.67 -2.50 0.57
N LEU A 70 2.32 -1.22 0.41
CA LEU A 70 2.63 -0.46 -0.79
C LEU A 70 4.14 -0.31 -1.00
N ILE A 71 4.89 0.05 0.05
CA ILE A 71 6.36 0.18 -0.01
C ILE A 71 7.01 -1.17 -0.34
N ALA A 72 6.58 -2.25 0.33
CA ALA A 72 7.07 -3.60 0.05
C ALA A 72 6.79 -4.03 -1.40
N THR A 73 5.61 -3.69 -1.91
CA THR A 73 5.23 -3.97 -3.31
C THR A 73 6.10 -3.17 -4.30
N LEU A 74 6.36 -1.90 -4.02
CA LEU A 74 7.22 -1.04 -4.85
C LEU A 74 8.68 -1.52 -4.87
N HIS A 75 9.22 -1.96 -3.73
CA HIS A 75 10.55 -2.59 -3.69
C HIS A 75 10.59 -3.89 -4.50
N ALA A 76 9.60 -4.78 -4.33
CA ALA A 76 9.54 -6.02 -5.09
C ALA A 76 9.45 -5.79 -6.61
N LEU A 77 8.71 -4.77 -7.05
CA LEU A 77 8.66 -4.37 -8.47
C LEU A 77 10.00 -3.83 -8.96
N THR A 78 10.64 -2.96 -8.17
CA THR A 78 11.96 -2.42 -8.50
C THR A 78 13.00 -3.53 -8.64
N ASP A 79 13.06 -4.46 -7.68
CA ASP A 79 13.97 -5.61 -7.70
C ASP A 79 13.71 -6.55 -8.89
N ASN A 80 12.45 -6.67 -9.33
CA ASN A 80 12.11 -7.43 -10.53
C ASN A 80 12.63 -6.73 -11.80
N LEU A 81 12.42 -5.41 -11.91
CA LEU A 81 12.87 -4.62 -13.05
C LEU A 81 14.39 -4.61 -13.17
N SER A 82 15.12 -4.44 -12.06
CA SER A 82 16.59 -4.51 -12.05
C SER A 82 17.09 -5.86 -12.55
N ARG A 83 16.53 -6.97 -12.06
CA ARG A 83 16.90 -8.32 -12.55
C ARG A 83 16.63 -8.52 -14.04
N ARG A 84 15.54 -7.94 -14.56
CA ARG A 84 15.21 -7.99 -15.99
C ARG A 84 16.19 -7.17 -16.82
N LEU A 85 16.60 -6.01 -16.32
CA LEU A 85 17.63 -5.18 -16.96
C LEU A 85 18.96 -5.92 -17.02
N ASP A 86 19.43 -6.48 -15.90
CA ASP A 86 20.68 -7.26 -15.85
C ASP A 86 20.66 -8.48 -16.78
N ALA A 87 19.49 -9.10 -16.96
CA ALA A 87 19.34 -10.19 -17.91
C ALA A 87 19.46 -9.71 -19.37
N ALA A 88 18.79 -8.60 -19.70
CA ALA A 88 18.84 -8.01 -21.04
C ALA A 88 20.25 -7.50 -21.39
N GLU A 89 20.96 -6.86 -20.46
CA GLU A 89 22.34 -6.40 -20.68
C GLU A 89 23.31 -7.56 -20.95
N ARG A 90 23.14 -8.68 -20.23
CA ARG A 90 23.91 -9.91 -20.49
C ARG A 90 23.62 -10.49 -21.87
N GLU A 91 22.36 -10.48 -22.28
CA GLU A 91 21.96 -10.96 -23.61
C GLU A 91 22.54 -10.07 -24.73
N CYS A 92 22.43 -8.74 -24.59
CA CYS A 92 23.05 -7.79 -25.52
C CYS A 92 24.56 -7.99 -25.64
N THR A 93 25.25 -8.18 -24.51
CA THR A 93 26.69 -8.43 -24.47
C THR A 93 27.04 -9.75 -25.17
N ALA A 94 26.25 -10.80 -24.95
CA ALA A 94 26.46 -12.09 -25.61
C ALA A 94 26.24 -12.00 -27.13
N LEU A 95 25.22 -11.27 -27.57
CA LEU A 95 24.93 -11.02 -28.98
C LEU A 95 26.04 -10.20 -29.65
N ALA A 96 26.52 -9.14 -28.99
CA ALA A 96 27.66 -8.35 -29.49
C ALA A 96 28.90 -9.24 -29.69
N ALA A 97 29.25 -10.06 -28.69
CA ALA A 97 30.38 -10.98 -28.81
C ALA A 97 30.17 -12.05 -29.90
N ALA A 98 28.93 -12.49 -30.13
CA ALA A 98 28.62 -13.42 -31.21
C ALA A 98 28.75 -12.77 -32.60
N LEU A 99 28.33 -11.51 -32.73
CA LEU A 99 28.48 -10.72 -33.94
C LEU A 99 29.96 -10.49 -34.28
N ASP A 100 30.78 -10.09 -33.30
CA ASP A 100 32.23 -9.91 -33.50
C ASP A 100 32.90 -11.19 -33.99
N ARG A 101 32.57 -12.34 -33.38
CA ARG A 101 33.07 -13.66 -33.83
C ARG A 101 32.59 -14.03 -35.23
N ALA A 102 31.40 -13.60 -35.65
CA ALA A 102 30.88 -13.86 -36.98
C ALA A 102 31.57 -12.98 -38.02
N CYS A 103 31.67 -11.67 -37.76
CA CYS A 103 32.37 -10.71 -38.62
C CYS A 103 33.86 -11.05 -38.79
N GLY A 104 34.55 -11.43 -37.70
CA GLY A 104 35.95 -11.86 -37.75
C GLY A 104 36.16 -13.14 -38.59
N ARG A 105 35.20 -14.09 -38.54
CA ARG A 105 35.23 -15.30 -39.41
C ARG A 105 34.97 -14.98 -40.88
N ILE A 106 34.14 -13.99 -41.18
CA ILE A 106 33.87 -13.54 -42.54
C ILE A 106 35.13 -12.87 -43.12
N ALA A 107 35.79 -12.00 -42.37
CA ALA A 107 37.05 -11.36 -42.78
C ALA A 107 38.18 -12.39 -43.01
N ALA A 108 38.26 -13.43 -42.20
CA ALA A 108 39.25 -14.50 -42.35
C ALA A 108 39.00 -15.44 -43.55
N ASN A 109 37.78 -15.47 -44.08
CA ASN A 109 37.37 -16.33 -45.19
C ASN A 109 37.20 -15.57 -46.52
N ASP A 110 37.51 -14.26 -46.59
CA ASP A 110 37.41 -13.48 -47.81
C ASP A 110 38.67 -13.71 -48.68
N PRO A 111 38.56 -14.36 -49.86
CA PRO A 111 39.72 -14.70 -50.69
C PRO A 111 40.29 -13.50 -51.47
N ARG A 112 39.82 -12.27 -51.19
CA ARG A 112 40.26 -11.03 -51.82
C ARG A 112 41.12 -10.13 -50.93
N ALA A 113 41.32 -10.49 -49.65
CA ALA A 113 42.28 -9.84 -48.76
C ALA A 113 43.68 -10.47 -48.93
#